data_AF-A0A836HIH2-F1
#
_entry.id   AF-A0A836HIH2-F1
#
_cell.length_a   1.000
_cell.length_b   1.000
_cell.length_c   1.000
_cell.angle_alpha   90.00
_cell.angle_beta   90.00
_cell.angle_gamma   90.00
#
_symmetry.space_group_name_H-M   'P 1'
#
loop_
_entity.id
_entity.type
_entity.pdbx_description
1 polymer ?
#
loop_
_entity_poly.entity_id
_entity_poly.type
_entity_poly.pdbx_seq_one_letter_code
_entity_poly.pdbx_strand_id
1 'polypeptide(L)'
;MSVQAFLDFSSSVLSPKYVGLSPFYAPKESRLDTSPPRTLSCMYEYTMCMKRALNTRIIGFAEPTLQRCVDEFARNLRATPLIQDEAATAALLRQRRGTVDPRELPWPPRPEYIAWLRAQGRLDEATSS
;
A
#
# COMPACT_ATOMS: atom_id res chain seq x y z
N MET A 1 10.43 -23.02 21.30
CA MET A 1 9.13 -22.28 21.29
C MET A 1 8.07 -23.17 21.90
N SER A 2 7.18 -22.65 22.76
CA SER A 2 6.07 -23.45 23.31
C SER A 2 4.98 -23.66 22.26
N VAL A 3 4.24 -24.77 22.37
CA VAL A 3 3.08 -25.07 21.51
C VAL A 3 2.04 -23.95 21.58
N GLN A 4 1.85 -23.35 22.76
CA GLN A 4 0.96 -22.21 22.95
C GLN A 4 1.43 -20.99 22.14
N ALA A 5 2.71 -20.66 22.16
CA ALA A 5 3.25 -19.56 21.36
C ALA A 5 3.11 -19.82 19.84
N PHE A 6 3.23 -21.07 19.40
CA PHE A 6 2.98 -21.45 18.01
C PHE A 6 1.50 -21.30 17.63
N LEU A 7 0.58 -21.74 18.49
CA LEU A 7 -0.86 -21.60 18.27
C LEU A 7 -1.31 -20.13 18.30
N ASP A 8 -0.83 -19.34 19.25
CA ASP A 8 -1.11 -17.90 19.34
C ASP A 8 -0.54 -17.16 18.14
N PHE A 9 0.68 -17.49 17.70
CA PHE A 9 1.26 -16.92 16.49
C PHE A 9 0.47 -17.31 15.24
N SER A 10 0.12 -18.60 15.08
CA SER A 10 -0.67 -19.10 13.95
C SER A 10 -2.06 -18.46 13.88
N SER A 11 -2.72 -18.29 15.02
CA SER A 11 -4.04 -17.66 15.11
C SER A 11 -3.98 -16.14 14.88
N SER A 12 -2.88 -15.47 15.25
CA SER A 12 -2.65 -14.05 14.96
C SER A 12 -2.42 -13.76 13.47
N VAL A 13 -1.85 -14.70 12.73
CA VAL A 13 -1.67 -14.61 11.26
C VAL A 13 -3.00 -14.80 10.54
N LEU A 14 -3.88 -15.65 11.09
CA LEU A 14 -5.12 -16.07 10.44
C LEU A 14 -6.37 -15.31 10.93
N SER A 15 -6.29 -14.51 11.99
CA SER A 15 -7.43 -13.79 12.54
C SER A 15 -7.60 -12.40 11.88
N PRO A 16 -8.74 -12.15 11.17
CA PRO A 16 -9.00 -10.89 10.48
C PRO A 16 -8.95 -9.65 11.39
N LYS A 17 -9.29 -9.81 12.67
CA LYS A 17 -9.25 -8.75 13.68
C LYS A 17 -7.83 -8.15 13.85
N TYR A 18 -6.79 -8.96 13.67
CA TYR A 18 -5.39 -8.55 13.78
C TYR A 18 -4.75 -8.21 12.44
N VAL A 19 -5.43 -8.51 11.33
CA VAL A 19 -5.10 -8.02 9.98
C VAL A 19 -5.68 -6.62 9.75
N GLY A 20 -6.64 -6.22 10.59
CA GLY A 20 -7.41 -4.96 10.65
C GLY A 20 -6.71 -3.73 10.10
N LEU A 21 -6.76 -3.61 8.78
CA LEU A 21 -6.32 -2.44 8.05
C LEU A 21 -7.52 -1.98 7.23
N SER A 22 -7.77 -0.67 7.31
CA SER A 22 -8.85 -0.02 6.60
C SER A 22 -8.78 -0.32 5.10
N PRO A 23 -9.91 -0.64 4.43
CA PRO A 23 -9.96 -0.69 2.97
C PRO A 23 -9.83 0.72 2.36
N PHE A 24 -9.95 1.76 3.19
CA PHE A 24 -9.78 3.14 2.79
C PHE A 24 -8.31 3.55 2.85
N TYR A 25 -7.94 4.45 1.97
CA TYR A 25 -6.66 5.11 1.97
C TYR A 25 -6.36 5.81 3.30
N ALA A 26 -5.08 5.91 3.62
CA ALA A 26 -4.60 6.60 4.80
C ALA A 26 -4.99 8.09 4.80
N PRO A 27 -4.96 8.77 5.97
CA PRO A 27 -5.26 10.20 6.08
C PRO A 27 -4.41 11.06 5.11
N LYS A 28 -4.94 12.21 4.71
CA LYS A 28 -4.32 13.07 3.67
C LYS A 28 -2.87 13.41 4.00
N GLU A 29 -2.57 13.66 5.27
CA GLU A 29 -1.24 14.01 5.78
C GLU A 29 -0.23 12.91 5.47
N SER A 30 -0.58 11.66 5.78
CA SER A 30 0.29 10.49 5.52
C SER A 30 0.46 10.19 4.03
N ARG A 31 -0.52 10.54 3.19
CA ARG A 31 -0.46 10.32 1.74
C ARG A 31 0.38 11.35 1.01
N LEU A 32 0.38 12.58 1.52
CA LEU A 32 1.17 13.68 0.97
C LEU A 32 2.60 13.70 1.52
N ASP A 33 2.91 12.86 2.51
CA ASP A 33 4.26 12.71 3.03
C ASP A 33 5.24 12.21 1.95
N THR A 34 6.18 13.10 1.60
CA THR A 34 7.27 12.84 0.66
C THR A 34 8.53 12.31 1.33
N SER A 35 8.51 12.12 2.66
CA SER A 35 9.66 11.63 3.39
C SER A 35 10.02 10.19 2.96
N PRO A 36 11.33 9.88 2.86
CA PRO A 36 11.76 8.54 2.51
C PRO A 36 11.33 7.55 3.63
N PRO A 37 10.92 6.32 3.26
CA PRO A 37 10.52 5.33 4.24
C PRO A 37 11.72 4.90 5.10
N ARG A 38 11.45 4.52 6.35
CA ARG A 38 12.45 3.91 7.21
C ARG A 38 12.57 2.42 6.90
N THR A 39 13.74 1.83 7.11
CA THR A 39 13.94 0.38 6.89
C THR A 39 13.00 -0.46 7.75
N LEU A 40 12.82 -0.08 9.03
CA LEU A 40 11.90 -0.77 9.94
C LEU A 40 10.43 -0.67 9.49
N SER A 41 10.01 0.48 8.93
CA SER A 41 8.66 0.60 8.39
C SER A 41 8.48 -0.26 7.14
N CYS A 42 9.50 -0.37 6.28
CA CYS A 42 9.44 -1.28 5.12
C CYS A 42 9.26 -2.73 5.56
N MET A 43 10.00 -3.16 6.58
CA MET A 43 9.88 -4.51 7.13
C MET A 43 8.49 -4.75 7.74
N TYR A 44 7.97 -3.78 8.51
CA TYR A 44 6.63 -3.86 9.06
C TYR A 44 5.57 -4.00 7.97
N GLU A 45 5.58 -3.14 6.95
CA GLU A 45 4.64 -3.20 5.81
C GLU A 45 4.72 -4.53 5.07
N TYR A 46 5.94 -5.05 4.85
CA TYR A 46 6.13 -6.38 4.27
C TYR A 46 5.46 -7.48 5.10
N THR A 47 5.66 -7.49 6.42
CA THR A 47 5.03 -8.50 7.28
C THR A 47 3.50 -8.39 7.28
N MET A 48 2.95 -7.18 7.21
CA MET A 48 1.51 -6.97 7.13
C MET A 48 0.95 -7.40 5.76
N CYS A 49 1.66 -7.13 4.67
CA CYS A 49 1.31 -7.62 3.34
C CYS A 49 1.31 -9.15 3.29
N MET A 50 2.34 -9.80 3.82
CA MET A 50 2.43 -11.26 3.87
C MET A 50 1.31 -11.89 4.70
N LYS A 51 0.96 -11.29 5.85
CA LYS A 51 -0.19 -11.75 6.65
C LYS A 51 -1.50 -11.71 5.87
N ARG A 52 -1.72 -10.67 5.05
CA ARG A 52 -2.90 -10.57 4.17
C ARG A 52 -2.88 -11.62 3.08
N ALA A 53 -1.78 -11.72 2.34
CA ALA A 53 -1.62 -12.68 1.25
C ALA A 53 -1.82 -14.15 1.70
N LEU A 54 -1.49 -14.47 2.95
CA LEU A 54 -1.69 -15.79 3.54
C LEU A 54 -3.09 -16.02 4.12
N ASN A 55 -3.89 -14.97 4.35
CA ASN A 55 -5.21 -15.12 4.95
C ASN A 55 -6.27 -15.42 3.89
N THR A 56 -6.41 -16.71 3.57
CA THR A 56 -7.32 -17.20 2.54
C THR A 56 -8.81 -16.91 2.78
N ARG A 57 -9.19 -16.57 4.01
CA ARG A 57 -10.58 -16.25 4.39
C ARG A 57 -10.99 -14.82 4.04
N ILE A 58 -10.03 -13.94 3.75
CA ILE A 58 -10.26 -12.54 3.40
C ILE A 58 -10.07 -12.30 1.88
N ILE A 59 -9.59 -13.32 1.14
CA ILE A 59 -9.30 -13.21 -0.31
C ILE A 59 -10.55 -12.77 -1.07
N GLY A 60 -10.58 -11.47 -1.38
CA GLY A 60 -11.52 -10.81 -2.26
C GLY A 60 -10.81 -10.23 -3.50
N PHE A 61 -11.56 -9.46 -4.26
CA PHE A 61 -11.21 -8.92 -5.58
C PHE A 61 -10.22 -7.73 -5.52
N ALA A 62 -9.08 -7.83 -4.84
CA ALA A 62 -7.95 -6.86 -4.92
C ALA A 62 -6.72 -7.19 -4.05
N GLU A 63 -6.66 -8.32 -3.33
CA GLU A 63 -5.62 -8.53 -2.32
C GLU A 63 -4.24 -8.92 -2.91
N PRO A 64 -3.13 -8.51 -2.25
CA PRO A 64 -1.78 -8.73 -2.78
C PRO A 64 -1.38 -10.20 -2.78
N THR A 65 -0.62 -10.62 -3.79
CA THR A 65 0.07 -11.92 -3.81
C THR A 65 1.36 -11.86 -2.98
N LEU A 66 1.86 -13.02 -2.53
CA LEU A 66 3.16 -13.09 -1.84
C LEU A 66 4.29 -12.48 -2.68
N GLN A 67 4.29 -12.74 -3.99
CA GLN A 67 5.26 -12.14 -4.92
C GLN A 67 5.16 -10.62 -4.91
N ARG A 68 3.94 -10.07 -4.99
CA ARG A 68 3.71 -8.63 -4.92
C ARG A 68 4.23 -8.04 -3.61
N CYS A 69 4.05 -8.72 -2.48
CA CYS A 69 4.59 -8.27 -1.20
C CYS A 69 6.13 -8.18 -1.22
N VAL A 70 6.81 -9.16 -1.82
CA VAL A 70 8.27 -9.15 -1.97
C VAL A 70 8.72 -8.02 -2.90
N ASP A 71 8.05 -7.84 -4.03
CA ASP A 71 8.36 -6.79 -5.01
C ASP A 71 8.18 -5.39 -4.40
N GLU A 72 7.09 -5.19 -3.65
CA GLU A 72 6.84 -3.94 -2.92
C GLU A 72 7.89 -3.70 -1.83
N PHE A 73 8.29 -4.72 -1.09
CA PHE A 73 9.36 -4.60 -0.09
C PHE A 73 10.70 -4.21 -0.72
N ALA A 74 11.11 -4.90 -1.79
CA ALA A 74 12.36 -4.61 -2.50
C ALA A 74 12.38 -3.18 -3.05
N ARG A 75 11.25 -2.75 -3.64
CA ARG A 75 11.08 -1.37 -4.11
C ARG A 75 11.17 -0.36 -2.96
N ASN A 76 10.48 -0.60 -1.86
CA ASN A 76 10.45 0.34 -0.73
C ASN A 76 11.83 0.46 -0.06
N LEU A 77 12.61 -0.64 0.01
CA LEU A 77 14.00 -0.59 0.46
C LEU A 77 14.88 0.29 -0.43
N ARG A 78 14.69 0.23 -1.76
CA ARG A 78 15.42 1.10 -2.70
C ARG A 78 15.06 2.59 -2.56
N ALA A 79 13.85 2.88 -2.09
CA ALA A 79 13.41 4.24 -1.79
C ALA A 79 13.91 4.78 -0.43
N THR A 80 14.54 3.93 0.41
CA THR A 80 15.07 4.38 1.71
C THR A 80 16.22 5.38 1.53
N PRO A 81 16.56 6.16 2.58
CA PRO A 81 17.69 7.09 2.52
C PRO A 81 19.04 6.44 2.20
N LEU A 82 19.15 5.11 2.31
CA LEU A 82 20.38 4.36 2.07
C LEU A 82 20.71 4.22 0.58
N ILE A 83 19.68 4.12 -0.28
CA ILE A 83 19.83 3.87 -1.72
C ILE A 83 19.34 5.07 -2.53
N GLN A 84 18.20 5.67 -2.14
CA GLN A 84 17.60 6.84 -2.79
C GLN A 84 17.33 6.66 -4.30
N ASP A 85 16.88 5.47 -4.70
CA ASP A 85 16.50 5.22 -6.09
C ASP A 85 15.27 6.07 -6.47
N GLU A 86 15.42 6.92 -7.50
CA GLU A 86 14.40 7.89 -7.90
C GLU A 86 13.12 7.20 -8.41
N ALA A 87 13.26 6.13 -9.20
CA ALA A 87 12.14 5.41 -9.78
C ALA A 87 11.33 4.68 -8.68
N ALA A 88 12.03 4.07 -7.72
CA ALA A 88 11.42 3.44 -6.56
C ALA A 88 10.73 4.46 -5.66
N THR A 89 11.35 5.63 -5.46
CA THR A 89 10.77 6.73 -4.68
C THR A 89 9.49 7.26 -5.36
N ALA A 90 9.52 7.52 -6.66
CA ALA A 90 8.35 7.96 -7.41
C ALA A 90 7.21 6.91 -7.37
N ALA A 91 7.54 5.63 -7.49
CA ALA A 91 6.56 4.55 -7.38
C ALA A 91 5.97 4.43 -5.97
N LEU A 92 6.78 4.56 -4.91
CA LEU A 92 6.32 4.60 -3.52
C LEU A 92 5.37 5.78 -3.28
N LEU A 93 5.71 6.98 -3.75
CA LEU A 93 4.88 8.17 -3.60
C LEU A 93 3.54 8.02 -4.33
N ARG A 94 3.54 7.46 -5.55
CA ARG A 94 2.30 7.12 -6.27
C ARG A 94 1.44 6.11 -5.49
N GLN A 95 2.06 5.08 -4.91
CA GLN A 95 1.36 4.09 -4.08
C GLN A 95 0.75 4.74 -2.83
N ARG A 96 1.50 5.57 -2.09
CA ARG A 96 1.01 6.29 -0.89
C ARG A 96 -0.17 7.18 -1.23
N ARG A 97 -0.08 7.94 -2.32
CA ARG A 97 -1.15 8.85 -2.76
C ARG A 97 -2.38 8.09 -3.22
N GLY A 98 -2.21 6.89 -3.77
CA GLY A 98 -3.32 6.17 -4.40
C GLY A 98 -3.78 6.88 -5.65
N THR A 99 -2.81 7.34 -6.45
CA THR A 99 -3.04 8.13 -7.65
C THR A 99 -3.92 7.35 -8.63
N VAL A 100 -4.89 8.03 -9.22
CA VAL A 100 -5.83 7.50 -10.21
C VAL A 100 -5.60 8.26 -11.51
N ASP A 101 -5.33 7.54 -12.60
CA ASP A 101 -5.38 8.13 -13.94
C ASP A 101 -6.85 8.10 -14.44
N PRO A 102 -7.49 9.26 -14.63
CA PRO A 102 -8.85 9.31 -15.13
C PRO A 102 -9.01 8.73 -16.56
N ARG A 103 -7.92 8.65 -17.34
CA ARG A 103 -7.92 8.12 -18.71
C ARG A 103 -7.94 6.60 -18.78
N GLU A 104 -7.49 5.94 -17.72
CA GLU A 104 -7.48 4.47 -17.61
C GLU A 104 -8.80 3.92 -17.03
N LEU A 105 -9.74 4.80 -16.65
CA LEU A 105 -11.03 4.39 -16.14
C LEU A 105 -11.90 3.79 -17.26
N PRO A 106 -12.62 2.69 -17.01
CA PRO A 106 -13.48 2.08 -18.03
C PRO A 106 -14.77 2.88 -18.30
N TRP A 107 -14.94 4.01 -17.63
CA TRP A 107 -16.05 4.95 -17.82
C TRP A 107 -15.51 6.39 -17.89
N PRO A 108 -16.22 7.30 -18.59
CA PRO A 108 -15.86 8.71 -18.58
C PRO A 108 -16.06 9.29 -17.17
N PRO A 109 -15.01 9.83 -16.52
CA PRO A 109 -15.10 10.36 -15.18
C PRO A 109 -15.95 11.63 -15.14
N ARG A 110 -16.87 11.70 -14.18
CA ARG A 110 -17.69 12.91 -13.96
C ARG A 110 -16.82 14.05 -13.42
N PRO A 111 -17.13 15.33 -13.73
CA PRO A 111 -16.37 16.48 -13.23
C PRO A 111 -16.26 16.52 -11.70
N GLU A 112 -17.32 16.14 -10.99
CA GLU A 112 -17.33 16.12 -9.51
C GLU A 112 -16.35 15.09 -8.95
N TYR A 113 -16.22 13.94 -9.63
CA TYR A 113 -15.29 12.89 -9.23
C TYR A 113 -13.83 13.34 -9.42
N ILE A 114 -13.53 14.03 -10.52
CA ILE A 114 -12.20 14.60 -10.77
C ILE A 114 -11.88 15.67 -9.72
N ALA A 115 -12.83 16.55 -9.41
CA ALA A 115 -12.67 17.56 -8.37
C ALA A 115 -12.41 16.93 -7.00
N TRP A 116 -13.13 15.86 -6.67
CA TRP A 116 -12.91 15.08 -5.45
C TRP A 116 -11.51 14.43 -5.41
N LEU A 117 -11.07 13.77 -6.48
CA LEU A 117 -9.73 13.19 -6.58
C LEU A 117 -8.63 14.24 -6.41
N ARG A 118 -8.80 15.42 -7.03
CA ARG A 118 -7.87 16.54 -6.91
C ARG A 118 -7.79 17.06 -5.48
N ALA A 119 -8.93 17.28 -4.82
CA ALA A 119 -8.97 17.73 -3.42
C ALA A 119 -8.27 16.74 -2.45
N GLN A 120 -8.31 15.46 -2.80
CA GLN A 120 -7.65 14.38 -2.09
C GLN A 120 -6.17 14.20 -2.47
N GLY A 121 -5.63 14.93 -3.46
CA GLY A 121 -4.25 14.76 -3.94
C GLY A 121 -4.00 13.41 -4.63
N ARG A 122 -5.04 12.84 -5.26
CA ARG A 122 -5.04 11.53 -5.92
C ARG A 122 -5.07 11.63 -7.44
N LEU A 123 -5.01 12.83 -7.99
CA LEU A 123 -4.92 13.05 -9.41
C LEU A 123 -3.44 13.17 -9.79
N ASP A 124 -3.02 12.51 -10.86
CA ASP A 124 -1.69 12.73 -11.43
C ASP A 124 -1.72 14.02 -12.25
N GLU A 125 -1.15 15.11 -11.73
CA GLU A 125 -1.20 16.41 -12.41
C GLU A 125 -0.28 16.44 -13.65
N ALA A 126 0.71 15.54 -13.72
CA ALA A 126 1.64 15.41 -14.84
C ALA A 126 0.98 14.93 -16.14
N THR A 127 -0.20 14.32 -16.05
CA THR A 127 -0.97 13.80 -17.18
C THR A 127 -2.15 14.70 -17.57
N SER A 128 -2.22 15.93 -17.02
CA SER A 128 -3.33 16.88 -17.27
C SER A 128 -2.99 18.06 -18.18
N SER A 129 -1.80 18.04 -18.81
CA SER A 129 -1.35 18.98 -19.85
C SER A 129 -1.67 18.49 -21.26
#